data_AF-A0A975N7Q3-F1
#
_entry.id   AF-A0A975N7Q3-F1
#
_cell.length_a   1.000
_cell.length_b   1.000
_cell.length_c   1.000
_cell.angle_alpha   90.00
_cell.angle_beta   90.00
_cell.angle_gamma   90.00
#
_symmetry.space_group_name_H-M   'P 1'
#
loop_
_entity.id
_entity.type
_entity.pdbx_description
1 polymer ?
#
loop_
_entity_poly.entity_id
_entity_poly.type
_entity_poly.pdbx_seq_one_letter_code
_entity_poly.pdbx_strand_id
1 'polypeptide(L)' 'MDSAGEDPTIELNMEELRVVARYSVESAEEVLPLFEQGHPEDRRPRAAVEAAWVFANGASRTQL' A
#
# COMPACT_ATOMS: atom_id res chain seq x y z
N MET A 1 24.85 -26.05 -13.98
CA MET A 1 24.25 -24.70 -13.98
C MET A 1 22.75 -24.91 -13.93
N ASP A 2 22.22 -25.19 -12.74
CA ASP A 2 20.78 -25.15 -12.49
C ASP A 2 20.50 -23.78 -11.88
N SER A 3 20.01 -22.88 -12.73
CA SER A 3 19.70 -21.51 -12.38
C SER A 3 18.31 -21.19 -12.89
N ALA A 4 17.33 -21.35 -12.00
CA ALA A 4 16.09 -20.60 -11.99
C ALA A 4 15.69 -20.49 -10.51
N GLY A 5 15.90 -19.30 -9.95
CA GLY A 5 15.61 -18.99 -8.57
C GLY A 5 14.15 -19.28 -8.24
N GLU A 6 13.95 -20.10 -7.23
CA GLU A 6 12.65 -20.25 -6.57
C GLU A 6 12.39 -18.91 -5.88
N ASP A 7 11.49 -18.09 -6.43
CA ASP A 7 11.04 -16.86 -5.79
C ASP A 7 10.20 -17.27 -4.58
N PRO A 8 10.71 -17.14 -3.34
CA PRO A 8 10.00 -17.66 -2.19
C PRO A 8 8.80 -16.76 -1.93
N THR A 9 7.64 -17.19 -2.43
CA THR A 9 6.36 -16.54 -2.15
C THR A 9 6.06 -16.69 -0.66
N ILE A 10 5.81 -15.56 0.02
CA ILE A 10 5.41 -15.54 1.42
C ILE A 10 3.89 -15.40 1.47
N GLU A 11 3.22 -16.41 2.02
CA GLU A 11 1.78 -16.35 2.30
C GLU A 11 1.52 -15.41 3.49
N LEU A 12 0.64 -14.42 3.30
CA LEU A 12 0.27 -13.46 4.34
C LEU A 12 -1.18 -13.66 4.76
N ASN A 13 -1.41 -13.76 6.07
CA ASN A 13 -2.75 -13.70 6.63
C ASN A 13 -3.28 -12.25 6.62
N MET A 14 -4.57 -12.09 6.93
CA MET A 14 -5.23 -10.78 6.88
C MET A 14 -4.63 -9.74 7.84
N GLU A 15 -4.11 -10.15 9.00
CA GLU A 15 -3.47 -9.23 9.95
C GLU A 15 -2.09 -8.79 9.42
N GLU A 16 -1.32 -9.74 8.88
CA GLU A 16 -0.02 -9.43 8.26
C GLU A 16 -0.19 -8.49 7.07
N LEU A 17 -1.22 -8.68 6.24
CA LEU A 17 -1.58 -7.75 5.17
C LEU A 17 -1.87 -6.34 5.71
N ARG A 18 -2.53 -6.21 6.87
CA ARG A 18 -2.79 -4.89 7.48
C ARG A 18 -1.52 -4.24 8.00
N VAL A 19 -0.59 -5.01 8.56
CA VAL A 19 0.72 -4.52 8.99
C VAL A 19 1.52 -3.99 7.79
N VAL A 20 1.58 -4.76 6.70
CA VAL A 20 2.24 -4.33 5.46
C VAL A 20 1.58 -3.07 4.90
N ALA A 21 0.25 -3.05 4.81
CA ALA A 21 -0.48 -1.88 4.33
C ALA A 21 -0.22 -0.63 5.19
N ARG A 22 -0.16 -0.78 6.53
CA ARG A 22 0.19 0.29 7.46
C ARG A 22 1.57 0.87 7.18
N TYR A 23 2.57 0.00 7.10
CA TYR A 23 3.94 0.40 6.80
C TYR A 23 4.03 1.14 5.45
N SER A 24 3.36 0.62 4.43
CA SER A 24 3.32 1.24 3.09
C SER A 24 2.62 2.60 3.10
N VAL A 25 1.48 2.73 3.79
CA VAL A 25 0.71 3.99 3.81
C VAL A 25 1.42 5.07 4.63
N GLU A 26 2.05 4.72 5.75
CA GLU A 26 2.89 5.65 6.52
C GLU A 26 4.01 6.23 5.64
N SER A 27 4.71 5.36 4.91
CA SER A 27 5.78 5.78 3.99
C SER A 27 5.27 6.65 2.82
N ALA A 28 4.10 6.30 2.25
CA ALA A 28 3.52 7.03 1.13
C ALA A 28 3.02 8.42 1.56
N GLU A 29 2.46 8.53 2.77
CA GLU A 29 1.92 9.78 3.29
C GLU A 29 3.00 10.84 3.51
N GLU A 30 4.21 10.46 3.88
CA GLU A 30 5.37 11.38 4.03
C GLU A 30 5.71 12.11 2.73
N VAL A 31 5.55 11.45 1.58
CA VAL A 31 5.92 11.99 0.26
C VAL A 31 4.73 12.46 -0.56
N LEU A 32 3.50 12.13 -0.16
CA LEU A 32 2.27 12.51 -0.87
C LEU A 32 2.18 14.01 -1.16
N PRO A 33 2.51 14.93 -0.24
CA PRO A 33 2.45 16.37 -0.53
C PRO A 33 3.38 16.81 -1.66
N LEU A 34 4.50 16.12 -1.88
CA LEU A 34 5.42 16.42 -2.98
C LEU A 34 4.80 16.04 -4.33
N PHE A 35 4.12 14.90 -4.40
CA PHE A 35 3.39 14.49 -5.59
C PHE A 35 2.27 15.47 -5.92
N GLU A 36 1.49 15.87 -4.92
CA GLU A 36 0.34 16.78 -5.10
C GLU A 36 0.74 18.18 -5.54
N GLN A 37 1.93 18.65 -5.17
CA GLN A 37 2.47 19.91 -5.69
C GLN A 37 2.72 19.84 -7.21
N GLY A 38 3.19 18.70 -7.72
CA GLY A 38 3.41 18.50 -9.15
C GLY A 38 2.14 18.16 -9.93
N HIS A 39 1.16 17.54 -9.26
CA HIS A 39 -0.06 17.03 -9.88
C HIS A 39 -1.31 17.35 -9.03
N PRO A 40 -1.66 18.64 -8.83
CA PRO A 40 -2.72 19.05 -7.89
C PRO A 40 -4.12 18.52 -8.24
N GLU A 41 -4.37 18.22 -9.52
CA GLU A 41 -5.65 17.69 -10.00
C GLU A 41 -5.74 16.16 -9.93
N ASP A 42 -4.63 15.45 -9.70
CA ASP A 42 -4.62 13.98 -9.62
C ASP A 42 -4.87 13.52 -8.18
N ARG A 43 -6.14 13.26 -7.88
CA ARG A 43 -6.58 12.80 -6.55
C ARG A 43 -6.33 11.31 -6.28
N ARG A 44 -5.90 10.53 -7.29
CA ARG A 44 -5.80 9.06 -7.15
C ARG A 44 -4.83 8.63 -6.04
N PRO A 45 -3.65 9.26 -5.85
CA PRO A 45 -2.75 8.85 -4.77
C PRO A 45 -3.30 9.15 -3.38
N ARG A 46 -3.95 10.30 -3.19
CA ARG A 46 -4.62 10.61 -1.92
C ARG A 46 -5.73 9.62 -1.61
N ALA A 47 -6.59 9.33 -2.58
CA ALA A 47 -7.65 8.34 -2.42
C ALA A 47 -7.10 6.94 -2.08
N ALA A 48 -5.99 6.55 -2.69
CA ALA A 48 -5.33 5.28 -2.39
C ALA A 48 -4.76 5.23 -0.97
N VAL A 49 -4.12 6.31 -0.50
CA VAL A 49 -3.61 6.46 0.88
C VAL A 49 -4.76 6.38 1.89
N GLU A 50 -5.86 7.09 1.64
CA GLU A 50 -7.05 7.05 2.50
C GLU A 50 -7.67 5.65 2.56
N ALA A 51 -7.82 4.97 1.42
CA ALA A 51 -8.33 3.61 1.36
C ALA A 51 -7.41 2.61 2.08
N ALA A 52 -6.09 2.76 1.94
CA ALA A 52 -5.10 1.94 2.63
C ALA A 52 -5.17 2.13 4.15
N TRP A 53 -5.38 3.35 4.65
CA TRP A 53 -5.61 3.60 6.08
C TRP A 53 -6.89 2.94 6.59
N VAL A 54 -7.99 3.05 5.85
CA VAL A 54 -9.25 2.36 6.19
C VAL A 54 -9.03 0.86 6.32
N PHE A 55 -8.28 0.26 5.39
CA PHE A 55 -7.91 -1.15 5.46
C PHE A 55 -6.96 -1.45 6.64
N ALA A 56 -5.87 -0.70 6.83
CA ALA A 56 -4.92 -0.90 7.92
C ALA A 56 -5.56 -0.81 9.32
N ASN A 57 -6.70 -0.11 9.43
CA ASN A 57 -7.48 0.08 10.65
C ASN A 57 -8.63 -0.91 10.83
N GLY A 58 -8.69 -1.98 10.03
CA GLY A 58 -9.56 -3.13 10.28
C GLY A 58 -10.73 -3.30 9.32
N ALA A 59 -10.95 -2.39 8.37
CA ALA A 59 -12.00 -2.56 7.36
C ALA A 59 -11.76 -3.79 6.46
N SER A 60 -12.81 -4.27 5.80
CA SER A 60 -12.68 -5.36 4.82
C SER A 60 -11.78 -4.96 3.65
N ARG A 61 -11.05 -5.93 3.08
CA ARG A 61 -10.29 -5.72 1.85
C ARG A 61 -11.27 -5.51 0.68
N THR A 62 -11.03 -4.48 -0.13
CA THR A 62 -11.86 -4.12 -1.28
C THR A 62 -10.99 -4.01 -2.55
N GLN A 63 -11.64 -3.84 -3.71
CA GLN A 63 -10.97 -3.55 -4.99
C GLN A 63 -11.21 -2.09 -5.43
N LEU A 64 -11.35 -1.18 -4.46
CA LEU A 64 -11.53 0.26 -4.74
C LEU A 64 -10.35 0.85 -5.51
#